data_AF-A0A5B9FEI1-F1
#
_entry.id   AF-A0A5B9FEI1-F1
#
_cell.length_a   1.000
_cell.length_b   1.000
_cell.length_c   1.000
_cell.angle_alpha   90.00
_cell.angle_beta   90.00
_cell.angle_gamma   90.00
#
_symmetry.space_group_name_H-M   'P 1'
#
loop_
_entity.id
_entity.type
_entity.pdbx_description
1 polymer ?
#
loop_
_entity_poly.entity_id
_entity_poly.type
_entity_poly.pdbx_seq_one_letter_code
_entity_poly.pdbx_strand_id
1 'polypeptide(L)'
;MNEGEAPDAKIPPDYLDRMLSILEKLPEKSLKSRKVANAVVEFWRKSEVMSVPKDRYLQVWDRMWIAFAKDPSKERDPKDAVGYAINDPAGKLTEELLRYLWPKDAKVGGGIPPELRDRLERMVERTDHRIIDASSVIVASRAEILNAVDPDFAKRNVLPLLSWDSNPSAAAYWSAFLWPARISPDLFKLIELDCITGLKSPDLFDESNYKRLCQIFLLASMEFKATSEKSVRGVLEQVGTNGLEHMSNFVRQRMLNSKENAENYWHQTVKPWIERHWPRDSAMQTSHTMEDFAMIAVYSNTGFSEALKWLENNGLLGPTPTASTILFSLKKREGNTHEDFKDSSTLPERFPQEVLHLLCITRPFQWDHGYAMEIVARVTEAKPALMQTAEYQSVVEQLS
;
A
#
# COMPACT_ATOMS: atom_id res chain seq x y z
N MET A 1 30.54 2.65 -6.89
CA MET A 1 31.42 2.08 -5.86
C MET A 1 30.52 1.56 -4.77
N ASN A 2 30.43 0.23 -4.64
CA ASN A 2 29.67 -0.42 -3.59
C ASN A 2 30.42 -0.21 -2.27
N GLU A 3 29.85 0.56 -1.36
CA GLU A 3 30.19 0.44 0.06
C GLU A 3 29.61 -0.89 0.53
N GLY A 4 30.48 -1.87 0.75
CA GLY A 4 30.11 -3.16 1.32
C GLY A 4 29.59 -2.95 2.73
N GLU A 5 28.33 -3.34 2.98
CA GLU A 5 27.85 -3.58 4.33
C GLU A 5 28.79 -4.55 5.02
N ALA A 6 29.45 -4.08 6.09
CA ALA A 6 30.24 -4.93 6.96
C ALA A 6 29.33 -6.04 7.52
N PRO A 7 29.83 -7.28 7.66
CA PRO A 7 29.05 -8.37 8.23
C PRO A 7 28.52 -7.97 9.60
N ASP A 8 27.23 -8.22 9.83
CA ASP A 8 26.48 -7.83 11.02
C ASP A 8 27.11 -8.48 12.27
N ALA A 9 28.09 -7.79 12.85
CA ALA A 9 28.92 -8.31 13.92
C ALA A 9 28.09 -8.45 15.19
N LYS A 10 27.66 -9.69 15.48
CA LYS A 10 26.92 -10.01 16.69
C LYS A 10 27.77 -9.71 17.92
N ILE A 11 27.19 -8.96 18.86
CA ILE A 11 27.84 -8.63 20.12
C ILE A 11 27.94 -9.92 20.98
N PRO A 12 29.12 -10.27 21.52
CA PRO A 12 29.27 -11.46 22.36
C PRO A 12 28.38 -11.40 23.63
N PRO A 13 27.84 -12.54 24.12
CA PRO A 13 26.91 -12.55 25.26
C PRO A 13 27.47 -11.94 26.56
N ASP A 14 28.77 -12.06 26.82
CA ASP A 14 29.44 -11.48 27.99
C ASP A 14 29.49 -9.94 27.95
N TYR A 15 29.49 -9.36 26.74
CA TYR A 15 29.35 -7.91 26.56
C TYR A 15 27.91 -7.46 26.77
N LEU A 16 26.93 -8.30 26.41
CA LEU A 16 25.50 -8.04 26.66
C LEU A 16 25.21 -7.94 28.16
N ASP A 17 25.65 -8.91 28.95
CA ASP A 17 25.42 -8.91 30.40
C ASP A 17 26.06 -7.72 31.10
N ARG A 18 27.31 -7.39 30.75
CA ARG A 18 28.02 -6.23 31.29
C ARG A 18 27.33 -4.93 30.93
N MET A 19 26.91 -4.79 29.67
CA MET A 19 26.22 -3.59 29.22
C MET A 19 24.87 -3.43 29.92
N LEU A 20 24.08 -4.50 30.07
CA LEU A 20 22.82 -4.45 30.83
C LEU A 20 23.07 -3.98 32.28
N SER A 21 24.09 -4.49 32.97
CA SER A 21 24.45 -4.02 34.32
C SER A 21 24.87 -2.54 34.37
N ILE A 22 25.51 -2.03 33.30
CA ILE A 22 25.80 -0.59 33.18
C ILE A 22 24.50 0.19 32.99
N LEU A 23 23.62 -0.28 32.10
CA LEU A 23 22.37 0.37 31.76
C LEU A 23 21.32 0.31 32.87
N GLU A 24 21.42 -0.62 33.81
CA GLU A 24 20.64 -0.63 35.06
C GLU A 24 21.08 0.51 36.01
N LYS A 25 22.38 0.83 36.04
CA LYS A 25 23.00 1.77 37.00
C LYS A 25 23.24 3.16 36.42
N LEU A 26 23.18 3.33 35.10
CA LEU A 26 23.55 4.58 34.42
C LEU A 26 22.66 5.74 34.86
N PRO A 27 23.15 6.89 35.36
CA PRO A 27 22.29 7.97 35.85
C PRO A 27 21.24 8.45 34.83
N GLU A 28 20.02 8.78 35.27
CA GLU A 28 18.93 9.23 34.38
C GLU A 28 19.33 10.42 33.50
N LYS A 29 20.07 11.38 34.07
CA LYS A 29 20.60 12.54 33.33
C LYS A 29 21.42 12.14 32.11
N SER A 30 22.13 11.02 32.17
CA SER A 30 22.94 10.50 31.08
C SER A 30 22.06 9.86 30.01
N LEU A 31 21.01 9.11 30.40
CA LEU A 31 20.05 8.50 29.49
C LEU A 31 19.23 9.54 28.70
N LYS A 32 18.98 10.72 29.29
CA LYS A 32 18.26 11.83 28.62
C LYS A 32 19.02 12.42 27.43
N SER A 33 20.31 12.10 27.24
CA SER A 33 21.08 12.53 26.07
C SER A 33 20.66 11.74 24.83
N ARG A 34 20.30 12.45 23.75
CA ARG A 34 19.89 11.81 22.48
C ARG A 34 20.99 10.92 21.90
N LYS A 35 22.26 11.31 22.03
CA LYS A 35 23.41 10.52 21.57
C LYS A 35 23.52 9.21 22.35
N VAL A 36 23.32 9.26 23.67
CA VAL A 36 23.32 8.07 24.52
C VAL A 36 22.13 7.18 24.19
N ALA A 37 20.93 7.75 24.04
CA ALA A 37 19.73 7.01 23.69
C ALA A 37 19.89 6.25 22.36
N ASN A 38 20.40 6.90 21.33
CA ASN A 38 20.70 6.25 20.05
C ASN A 38 21.73 5.14 20.21
N ALA A 39 22.84 5.37 20.92
CA ALA A 39 23.86 4.36 21.12
C ALA A 39 23.33 3.12 21.86
N VAL A 40 22.46 3.32 22.86
CA VAL A 40 21.80 2.24 23.59
C VAL A 40 20.89 1.42 22.69
N VAL A 41 20.08 2.08 21.85
CA VAL A 41 19.19 1.39 20.91
C VAL A 41 19.98 0.61 19.85
N GLU A 42 21.01 1.22 19.26
CA GLU A 42 21.86 0.53 18.27
C GLU A 42 22.60 -0.67 18.89
N PHE A 43 23.05 -0.54 20.14
CA PHE A 43 23.57 -1.67 20.91
C PHE A 43 22.51 -2.78 21.07
N TRP A 44 21.28 -2.40 21.44
CA TRP A 44 20.16 -3.33 21.63
C TRP A 44 19.84 -4.13 20.37
N ARG A 45 19.78 -3.46 19.21
CA ARG A 45 19.49 -4.07 17.90
C ARG A 45 20.56 -5.09 17.46
N LYS A 46 21.82 -4.83 17.81
CA LYS A 46 22.97 -5.69 17.46
C LYS A 46 23.26 -6.79 18.48
N SER A 47 22.53 -6.79 19.59
CA SER A 47 22.71 -7.75 20.68
C SER A 47 21.75 -8.92 20.55
N GLU A 48 22.15 -10.08 21.08
CA GLU A 48 21.27 -11.26 21.17
C GLU A 48 20.26 -11.11 22.32
N VAL A 49 19.46 -10.03 22.30
CA VAL A 49 18.55 -9.68 23.40
C VAL A 49 17.51 -10.75 23.69
N MET A 50 17.18 -11.60 22.72
CA MET A 50 16.29 -12.76 22.88
C MET A 50 16.82 -13.79 23.89
N SER A 51 18.12 -13.78 24.19
CA SER A 51 18.74 -14.63 25.22
C SER A 51 18.62 -14.06 26.64
N VAL A 52 18.26 -12.78 26.77
CA VAL A 52 18.15 -12.09 28.07
C VAL A 52 16.88 -12.55 28.78
N PRO A 53 16.93 -12.86 30.09
CA PRO A 53 15.74 -13.17 30.87
C PRO A 53 14.71 -12.04 30.80
N LYS A 54 13.43 -12.40 30.56
CA LYS A 54 12.32 -11.46 30.34
C LYS A 54 12.26 -10.33 31.37
N ASP A 55 12.33 -10.66 32.65
CA ASP A 55 12.19 -9.65 33.72
C ASP A 55 13.31 -8.61 33.69
N ARG A 56 14.54 -9.06 33.41
CA ARG A 56 15.71 -8.18 33.27
C ARG A 56 15.61 -7.33 32.01
N TYR A 57 15.19 -7.92 30.90
CA TYR A 57 14.93 -7.19 29.66
C TYR A 57 13.92 -6.06 29.90
N LEU A 58 12.78 -6.39 30.52
CA LEU A 58 11.69 -5.44 30.73
C LEU A 58 12.07 -4.34 31.72
N GLN A 59 12.80 -4.66 32.80
CA GLN A 59 13.28 -3.67 33.75
C GLN A 59 14.17 -2.61 33.07
N VAL A 60 15.11 -3.06 32.25
CA VAL A 60 16.04 -2.19 31.54
C VAL A 60 15.31 -1.41 30.44
N TRP A 61 14.42 -2.07 29.71
CA TRP A 61 13.60 -1.46 28.67
C TRP A 61 12.71 -0.34 29.23
N ASP A 62 11.97 -0.58 30.32
CA ASP A 62 11.08 0.42 30.93
C ASP A 62 11.84 1.67 31.33
N ARG A 63 13.01 1.46 31.96
CA ARG A 63 13.90 2.54 32.38
C ARG A 63 14.37 3.40 31.21
N MET A 64 14.77 2.75 30.11
CA MET A 64 15.22 3.47 28.91
C MET A 64 14.07 4.20 28.23
N TRP A 65 12.93 3.53 28.07
CA TRP A 65 11.77 4.10 27.42
C TRP A 65 11.29 5.35 28.18
N ILE A 66 11.18 5.31 29.51
CA ILE A 66 10.86 6.49 30.33
C ILE A 66 11.86 7.64 30.10
N ALA A 67 13.16 7.33 29.96
CA ALA A 67 14.18 8.34 29.73
C ALA A 67 14.16 8.92 28.30
N PHE A 68 13.73 8.12 27.31
CA PHE A 68 13.80 8.47 25.89
C PHE A 68 12.48 9.06 25.37
N ALA A 69 11.33 8.57 25.86
CA ALA A 69 9.98 9.04 25.58
C ALA A 69 9.72 10.36 26.30
N LYS A 70 10.48 11.40 25.92
CA LYS A 70 10.23 12.78 26.36
C LYS A 70 8.92 13.25 25.77
N ASP A 71 8.20 14.10 26.50
CA ASP A 71 7.03 14.78 25.94
C ASP A 71 7.40 15.43 24.62
N PRO A 72 6.67 15.13 23.53
CA PRO A 72 6.96 15.71 22.25
C PRO A 72 6.81 17.23 22.38
N SER A 73 7.90 17.97 22.23
CA SER A 73 7.94 19.42 22.48
C SER A 73 8.09 20.24 21.19
N LYS A 74 8.15 19.56 20.05
CA LYS A 74 8.32 20.17 18.73
C LYS A 74 7.21 19.67 17.83
N GLU A 75 6.52 20.60 17.19
CA GLU A 75 5.64 20.29 16.08
C GLU A 75 6.41 19.53 14.99
N ARG A 76 5.71 18.59 14.36
CA ARG A 76 6.25 17.72 13.31
C ARG A 76 5.29 17.76 12.15
N ASP A 77 5.83 17.59 10.95
CA ASP A 77 5.01 17.35 9.77
C ASP A 77 4.28 16.01 9.93
N PRO A 78 2.94 15.98 9.92
CA PRO A 78 2.16 14.74 9.94
C PRO A 78 2.50 13.77 8.81
N LYS A 79 2.98 14.28 7.66
CA LYS A 79 3.35 13.48 6.49
C LYS A 79 4.67 12.71 6.71
N ASP A 80 5.55 13.18 7.59
CA ASP A 80 6.81 12.51 7.96
C ASP A 80 6.73 11.79 9.33
N ALA A 81 5.53 11.52 9.85
CA ALA A 81 5.37 10.91 11.18
C ALA A 81 6.13 9.58 11.31
N VAL A 82 6.07 8.73 10.27
CA VAL A 82 6.78 7.44 10.24
C VAL A 82 8.29 7.65 10.18
N GLY A 83 8.77 8.52 9.29
CA GLY A 83 10.20 8.83 9.16
C GLY A 83 10.79 9.39 10.44
N TYR A 84 10.04 10.23 11.15
CA TYR A 84 10.38 10.67 12.50
C TYR A 84 10.45 9.49 13.49
N ALA A 85 9.41 8.67 13.58
CA ALA A 85 9.30 7.63 14.61
C ALA A 85 10.38 6.56 14.50
N ILE A 86 10.70 6.09 13.28
CA ILE A 86 11.75 5.08 13.06
C ILE A 86 13.16 5.62 13.35
N ASN A 87 13.33 6.95 13.34
CA ASN A 87 14.57 7.63 13.67
C ASN A 87 14.61 8.13 15.13
N ASP A 88 13.54 7.89 15.89
CA ASP A 88 13.43 8.26 17.29
C ASP A 88 13.77 7.08 18.22
N PRO A 89 14.71 7.20 19.18
CA PRO A 89 14.98 6.16 20.16
C PRO A 89 13.76 5.61 20.90
N ALA A 90 12.72 6.41 21.18
CA ALA A 90 11.50 5.89 21.77
C ALA A 90 10.71 5.01 20.78
N GLY A 91 10.61 5.43 19.51
CA GLY A 91 10.01 4.64 18.44
C GLY A 91 10.79 3.35 18.18
N LYS A 92 12.12 3.44 18.02
CA LYS A 92 12.98 2.26 17.87
C LYS A 92 12.87 1.30 19.06
N LEU A 93 12.87 1.79 20.31
CA LEU A 93 12.66 0.91 21.48
C LEU A 93 11.29 0.23 21.46
N THR A 94 10.26 0.90 20.92
CA THR A 94 8.93 0.33 20.76
C THR A 94 8.94 -0.82 19.74
N GLU A 95 9.66 -0.66 18.62
CA GLU A 95 9.87 -1.75 17.66
C GLU A 95 10.59 -2.94 18.29
N GLU A 96 11.61 -2.68 19.11
CA GLU A 96 12.37 -3.71 19.80
C GLU A 96 11.54 -4.44 20.88
N LEU A 97 10.65 -3.74 21.59
CA LEU A 97 9.71 -4.34 22.52
C LEU A 97 8.75 -5.28 21.80
N LEU A 98 8.16 -4.82 20.70
CA LEU A 98 7.28 -5.64 19.86
C LEU A 98 8.05 -6.88 19.38
N ARG A 99 9.23 -6.72 18.82
CA ARG A 99 10.07 -7.85 18.36
C ARG A 99 10.39 -8.85 19.47
N TYR A 100 10.59 -8.40 20.70
CA TYR A 100 10.95 -9.24 21.84
C TYR A 100 9.75 -9.99 22.44
N LEU A 101 8.61 -9.30 22.65
CA LEU A 101 7.45 -9.85 23.32
C LEU A 101 6.38 -10.42 22.40
N TRP A 102 6.41 -10.10 21.10
CA TRP A 102 5.40 -10.60 20.17
C TRP A 102 5.49 -12.13 20.04
N PRO A 103 4.40 -12.88 20.29
CA PRO A 103 4.44 -14.33 20.17
C PRO A 103 4.74 -14.75 18.72
N LYS A 104 5.67 -15.68 18.55
CA LYS A 104 6.01 -16.24 17.21
C LYS A 104 4.82 -16.98 16.58
N ASP A 105 3.94 -17.49 17.42
CA ASP A 105 2.73 -18.24 17.06
C ASP A 105 1.45 -17.45 17.38
N ALA A 106 1.51 -16.11 17.40
CA ALA A 106 0.36 -15.26 17.66
C ALA A 106 -0.82 -15.65 16.76
N LYS A 107 -1.97 -15.92 17.38
CA LYS A 107 -3.21 -16.33 16.69
C LYS A 107 -4.22 -15.20 16.72
N VAL A 108 -5.10 -15.18 15.73
CA VAL A 108 -6.30 -14.33 15.74
C VAL A 108 -7.09 -14.63 17.01
N GLY A 109 -7.43 -13.58 17.77
CA GLY A 109 -8.12 -13.69 19.05
C GLY A 109 -7.31 -14.32 20.20
N GLY A 110 -5.99 -14.51 20.02
CA GLY A 110 -5.12 -15.11 21.05
C GLY A 110 -4.80 -14.19 22.24
N GLY A 111 -5.13 -12.90 22.13
CA GLY A 111 -4.81 -11.88 23.13
C GLY A 111 -3.36 -11.41 23.07
N ILE A 112 -3.13 -10.17 23.50
CA ILE A 112 -1.78 -9.62 23.63
C ILE A 112 -1.20 -10.07 24.99
N PRO A 113 0.06 -10.53 25.06
CA PRO A 113 0.71 -10.86 26.33
C PRO A 113 0.60 -9.68 27.33
N PRO A 114 0.20 -9.90 28.60
CA PRO A 114 -0.06 -8.81 29.55
C PRO A 114 1.09 -7.80 29.66
N GLU A 115 2.33 -8.28 29.67
CA GLU A 115 3.50 -7.41 29.79
C GLU A 115 3.69 -6.50 28.56
N LEU A 116 3.32 -6.97 27.37
CA LEU A 116 3.33 -6.15 26.16
C LEU A 116 2.14 -5.18 26.19
N ARG A 117 0.96 -5.69 26.54
CA ARG A 117 -0.29 -4.93 26.60
C ARG A 117 -0.15 -3.68 27.47
N ASP A 118 0.31 -3.84 28.72
CA ASP A 118 0.46 -2.74 29.69
C ASP A 118 1.44 -1.67 29.19
N ARG A 119 2.44 -2.06 28.39
CA ARG A 119 3.42 -1.12 27.81
C ARG A 119 2.86 -0.38 26.62
N LEU A 120 2.14 -1.06 25.74
CA LEU A 120 1.47 -0.43 24.60
C LEU A 120 0.39 0.56 25.07
N GLU A 121 -0.40 0.20 26.09
CA GLU A 121 -1.36 1.10 26.76
C GLU A 121 -0.66 2.37 27.27
N ARG A 122 0.42 2.23 28.05
CA ARG A 122 1.21 3.38 28.52
C ARG A 122 1.79 4.23 27.39
N MET A 123 2.18 3.64 26.27
CA MET A 123 2.74 4.37 25.13
C MET A 123 1.73 5.25 24.43
N VAL A 124 0.48 4.79 24.32
CA VAL A 124 -0.59 5.56 23.67
C VAL A 124 -1.22 6.55 24.65
N GLU A 125 -1.37 6.23 25.93
CA GLU A 125 -2.05 7.12 26.88
C GLU A 125 -1.18 8.27 27.44
N ARG A 126 0.15 8.23 27.22
CA ARG A 126 1.07 9.17 27.88
C ARG A 126 0.99 10.62 27.39
N THR A 127 0.33 10.92 26.29
CA THR A 127 0.14 12.30 25.79
C THR A 127 -1.32 12.54 25.41
N ASP A 128 -1.68 13.80 25.21
CA ASP A 128 -2.98 14.19 24.65
C ASP A 128 -3.01 14.17 23.11
N HIS A 129 -1.95 13.64 22.49
CA HIS A 129 -1.73 13.57 21.05
C HIS A 129 -1.82 14.90 20.29
N ARG A 130 -1.71 16.06 20.96
CA ARG A 130 -1.56 17.36 20.25
C ARG A 130 -0.24 17.47 19.52
N ILE A 131 0.77 16.74 20.00
CA ILE A 131 2.07 16.64 19.35
C ILE A 131 2.37 15.15 19.14
N ILE A 132 2.91 14.83 17.96
CA ILE A 132 3.15 13.47 17.48
C ILE A 132 4.17 12.74 18.39
N ASP A 133 3.74 11.62 19.00
CA ASP A 133 4.60 10.76 19.82
C ASP A 133 5.13 9.59 18.99
N ALA A 134 6.46 9.39 19.02
CA ALA A 134 7.11 8.37 18.21
C ALA A 134 6.69 6.93 18.59
N SER A 135 6.44 6.66 19.87
CA SER A 135 6.02 5.33 20.32
C SER A 135 4.61 5.05 19.81
N SER A 136 3.69 6.01 20.00
CA SER A 136 2.31 5.92 19.51
C SER A 136 2.23 5.72 17.99
N VAL A 137 3.10 6.38 17.22
CA VAL A 137 3.21 6.17 15.76
C VAL A 137 3.56 4.71 15.43
N ILE A 138 4.54 4.12 16.11
CA ILE A 138 4.89 2.71 15.92
C ILE A 138 3.72 1.80 16.29
N VAL A 139 3.00 2.08 17.39
CA VAL A 139 1.81 1.30 17.78
C VAL A 139 0.71 1.38 16.71
N ALA A 140 0.41 2.58 16.20
CA ALA A 140 -0.58 2.78 15.14
C ALA A 140 -0.22 2.02 13.85
N SER A 141 1.07 1.94 13.50
CA SER A 141 1.56 1.14 12.37
C SER A 141 1.40 -0.38 12.53
N ARG A 142 0.87 -0.85 13.67
CA ARG A 142 0.56 -2.25 13.96
C ARG A 142 -0.93 -2.46 14.22
N ALA A 143 -1.80 -1.49 13.90
CA ALA A 143 -3.22 -1.58 14.22
C ALA A 143 -3.91 -2.84 13.65
N GLU A 144 -3.55 -3.27 12.43
CA GLU A 144 -4.13 -4.49 11.82
C GLU A 144 -3.82 -5.74 12.64
N ILE A 145 -2.55 -5.99 12.94
CA ILE A 145 -2.15 -7.18 13.69
C ILE A 145 -2.62 -7.11 15.15
N LEU A 146 -2.60 -5.92 15.77
CA LEU A 146 -3.12 -5.72 17.12
C LEU A 146 -4.62 -5.99 17.17
N ASN A 147 -5.39 -5.51 16.19
CA ASN A 147 -6.82 -5.79 16.09
C ASN A 147 -7.10 -7.27 15.80
N ALA A 148 -6.29 -7.94 14.99
CA ALA A 148 -6.45 -9.36 14.71
C ALA A 148 -6.23 -10.22 15.96
N VAL A 149 -5.23 -9.90 16.79
CA VAL A 149 -4.87 -10.66 17.99
C VAL A 149 -5.76 -10.32 19.19
N ASP A 150 -6.07 -9.03 19.38
CA ASP A 150 -6.87 -8.51 20.50
C ASP A 150 -7.72 -7.30 20.03
N PRO A 151 -8.90 -7.57 19.44
CA PRO A 151 -9.79 -6.53 18.92
C PRO A 151 -10.23 -5.52 20.00
N ASP A 152 -10.43 -5.99 21.23
CA ASP A 152 -10.86 -5.17 22.35
C ASP A 152 -9.78 -4.17 22.77
N PHE A 153 -8.53 -4.62 22.84
CA PHE A 153 -7.39 -3.73 23.05
C PHE A 153 -7.28 -2.70 21.93
N ALA A 154 -7.29 -3.15 20.67
CA ALA A 154 -7.15 -2.25 19.53
C ALA A 154 -8.23 -1.18 19.51
N LYS A 155 -9.49 -1.56 19.73
CA LYS A 155 -10.64 -0.65 19.76
C LYS A 155 -10.53 0.41 20.86
N ARG A 156 -10.05 0.04 22.04
CA ARG A 156 -9.95 0.96 23.19
C ARG A 156 -8.73 1.87 23.11
N ASN A 157 -7.61 1.37 22.60
CA ASN A 157 -6.31 2.02 22.76
C ASN A 157 -5.70 2.51 21.45
N VAL A 158 -5.92 1.81 20.32
CA VAL A 158 -5.24 2.08 19.05
C VAL A 158 -6.13 2.85 18.08
N LEU A 159 -7.38 2.42 17.88
CA LEU A 159 -8.29 3.07 16.93
C LEU A 159 -8.61 4.54 17.28
N PRO A 160 -8.66 4.97 18.55
CA PRO A 160 -8.78 6.39 18.87
C PRO A 160 -7.67 7.27 18.29
N LEU A 161 -6.49 6.70 17.98
CA LEU A 161 -5.42 7.43 17.31
C LEU A 161 -5.79 7.82 15.86
N LEU A 162 -6.67 7.06 15.21
CA LEU A 162 -7.10 7.28 13.83
C LEU A 162 -8.37 8.16 13.72
N SER A 163 -9.01 8.45 14.85
CA SER A 163 -10.25 9.25 14.89
C SER A 163 -9.98 10.71 14.58
N TRP A 164 -10.56 11.23 13.50
CA TRP A 164 -10.46 12.65 13.16
C TRP A 164 -11.18 13.56 14.16
N ASP A 165 -12.23 13.05 14.81
CA ASP A 165 -13.04 13.82 15.75
C ASP A 165 -12.33 14.01 17.10
N SER A 166 -11.60 13.00 17.56
CA SER A 166 -11.01 13.00 18.91
C SER A 166 -9.51 13.21 18.94
N ASN A 167 -8.80 13.00 17.83
CA ASN A 167 -7.34 13.13 17.78
C ASN A 167 -6.88 14.25 16.84
N PRO A 168 -6.33 15.37 17.38
CA PRO A 168 -5.84 16.47 16.56
C PRO A 168 -4.66 16.11 15.65
N SER A 169 -3.94 15.02 15.94
CA SER A 169 -2.84 14.53 15.12
C SER A 169 -3.22 13.29 14.28
N ALA A 170 -4.50 13.03 14.05
CA ALA A 170 -4.98 11.83 13.33
C ALA A 170 -4.27 11.61 11.98
N ALA A 171 -3.97 12.68 11.22
CA ALA A 171 -3.23 12.58 9.95
C ALA A 171 -1.90 11.82 10.08
N ALA A 172 -1.14 12.08 11.16
CA ALA A 172 0.13 11.43 11.43
C ALA A 172 -0.03 9.93 11.70
N TYR A 173 -1.07 9.57 12.46
CA TYR A 173 -1.35 8.17 12.79
C TYR A 173 -1.96 7.41 11.62
N TRP A 174 -2.71 8.07 10.74
CA TRP A 174 -3.11 7.51 9.46
C TRP A 174 -1.90 7.22 8.57
N SER A 175 -0.93 8.13 8.45
CA SER A 175 0.33 7.86 7.74
C SER A 175 1.04 6.62 8.30
N ALA A 176 1.02 6.44 9.62
CA ALA A 176 1.58 5.27 10.29
C ALA A 176 0.82 3.98 9.99
N PHE A 177 -0.51 4.03 10.07
CA PHE A 177 -1.40 2.90 9.77
C PHE A 177 -1.30 2.44 8.31
N LEU A 178 -1.19 3.39 7.38
CA LEU A 178 -1.09 3.13 5.95
C LEU A 178 0.28 2.59 5.54
N TRP A 179 1.34 2.80 6.34
CA TRP A 179 2.70 2.35 6.02
C TRP A 179 2.82 0.85 5.67
N PRO A 180 2.27 -0.11 6.45
CA PRO A 180 2.24 -1.51 6.06
C PRO A 180 1.19 -1.86 4.99
N ALA A 181 0.22 -0.97 4.74
CA ALA A 181 -0.88 -1.13 3.78
C ALA A 181 -1.69 -2.44 3.95
N ARG A 182 -2.03 -2.81 5.20
CA ARG A 182 -2.80 -4.02 5.51
C ARG A 182 -4.15 -3.66 6.12
N ILE A 183 -5.20 -4.35 5.70
CA ILE A 183 -6.54 -4.16 6.20
C ILE A 183 -7.31 -5.48 6.17
N SER A 184 -8.09 -5.75 7.22
CA SER A 184 -9.05 -6.86 7.27
C SER A 184 -10.49 -6.32 7.17
N PRO A 185 -11.47 -7.14 6.74
CA PRO A 185 -12.86 -6.71 6.68
C PRO A 185 -13.40 -6.21 8.03
N ASP A 186 -13.01 -6.86 9.13
CA ASP A 186 -13.51 -6.53 10.47
C ASP A 186 -12.88 -5.25 11.01
N LEU A 187 -11.58 -5.03 10.77
CA LEU A 187 -10.95 -3.75 11.10
C LEU A 187 -11.55 -2.61 10.27
N PHE A 188 -11.79 -2.83 8.97
CA PHE A 188 -12.32 -1.78 8.10
C PHE A 188 -13.65 -1.23 8.61
N LYS A 189 -14.57 -2.11 9.05
CA LYS A 189 -15.86 -1.69 9.63
C LYS A 189 -15.71 -0.76 10.84
N LEU A 190 -14.64 -0.92 11.62
CA LEU A 190 -14.38 -0.09 12.79
C LEU A 190 -13.81 1.29 12.43
N ILE A 191 -13.15 1.42 11.28
CA ILE A 191 -12.49 2.67 10.82
C ILE A 191 -13.12 3.27 9.56
N GLU A 192 -14.24 2.73 9.08
CA GLU A 192 -14.85 3.10 7.79
C GLU A 192 -15.12 4.60 7.72
N LEU A 193 -15.70 5.17 8.77
CA LEU A 193 -16.04 6.59 8.82
C LEU A 193 -14.79 7.46 8.70
N ASP A 194 -13.75 7.16 9.48
CA ASP A 194 -12.50 7.91 9.45
C ASP A 194 -11.74 7.72 8.12
N CYS A 195 -11.80 6.52 7.52
CA CYS A 195 -11.25 6.26 6.19
C CYS A 195 -11.94 7.13 5.13
N ILE A 196 -13.27 7.20 5.16
CA ILE A 196 -14.07 8.02 4.25
C ILE A 196 -13.75 9.51 4.43
N THR A 197 -13.61 9.98 5.67
CA THR A 197 -13.19 11.36 5.95
C THR A 197 -11.83 11.66 5.34
N GLY A 198 -10.85 10.76 5.51
CA GLY A 198 -9.53 10.89 4.90
C GLY A 198 -9.59 10.94 3.36
N LEU A 199 -10.41 10.10 2.73
CA LEU A 199 -10.58 10.08 1.27
C LEU A 199 -11.15 11.40 0.71
N LYS A 200 -11.94 12.12 1.51
CA LYS A 200 -12.50 13.42 1.14
C LYS A 200 -11.56 14.59 1.40
N SER A 201 -10.39 14.34 1.99
CA SER A 201 -9.42 15.36 2.38
C SER A 201 -8.01 14.96 1.95
N PRO A 202 -7.74 14.82 0.64
CA PRO A 202 -6.46 14.37 0.10
C PRO A 202 -5.26 15.20 0.57
N ASP A 203 -5.46 16.50 0.81
CA ASP A 203 -4.40 17.44 1.22
C ASP A 203 -3.76 17.09 2.58
N LEU A 204 -4.45 16.30 3.41
CA LEU A 204 -3.94 15.79 4.68
C LEU A 204 -2.82 14.75 4.51
N PHE A 205 -2.65 14.22 3.29
CA PHE A 205 -1.71 13.15 2.99
C PHE A 205 -0.64 13.59 2.01
N ASP A 206 0.49 12.88 2.01
CA ASP A 206 1.32 12.82 0.80
C ASP A 206 0.68 11.87 -0.22
N GLU A 207 1.16 11.93 -1.46
CA GLU A 207 0.65 11.15 -2.58
C GLU A 207 0.68 9.63 -2.32
N SER A 208 1.74 9.12 -1.68
CA SER A 208 1.90 7.68 -1.43
C SER A 208 0.88 7.18 -0.41
N ASN A 209 0.65 7.95 0.65
CA ASN A 209 -0.32 7.64 1.67
C ASN A 209 -1.76 7.80 1.16
N TYR A 210 -2.05 8.83 0.36
CA TYR A 210 -3.36 8.98 -0.27
C TYR A 210 -3.66 7.81 -1.23
N LYS A 211 -2.67 7.40 -2.03
CA LYS A 211 -2.77 6.20 -2.87
C LYS A 211 -3.11 4.96 -2.03
N ARG A 212 -2.38 4.71 -0.93
CA ARG A 212 -2.65 3.56 -0.04
C ARG A 212 -4.04 3.63 0.60
N LEU A 213 -4.52 4.82 0.94
CA LEU A 213 -5.87 5.02 1.46
C LEU A 213 -6.93 4.61 0.42
N CYS A 214 -6.74 5.01 -0.84
CA CYS A 214 -7.61 4.57 -1.95
C CYS A 214 -7.57 3.03 -2.12
N GLN A 215 -6.41 2.41 -1.98
CA GLN A 215 -6.24 0.95 -2.10
C GLN A 215 -7.00 0.19 -1.02
N ILE A 216 -6.86 0.57 0.25
CA ILE A 216 -7.57 -0.14 1.33
C ILE A 216 -9.08 0.01 1.22
N PHE A 217 -9.57 1.16 0.75
CA PHE A 217 -11.00 1.40 0.50
C PHE A 217 -11.52 0.54 -0.66
N LEU A 218 -10.73 0.40 -1.74
CA LEU A 218 -11.09 -0.49 -2.84
C LEU A 218 -11.11 -1.95 -2.43
N LEU A 219 -10.14 -2.42 -1.64
CA LEU A 219 -10.19 -3.78 -1.09
C LEU A 219 -11.46 -4.01 -0.26
N ALA A 220 -11.79 -3.05 0.60
CA ALA A 220 -12.96 -3.12 1.45
C ALA A 220 -14.27 -3.13 0.65
N SER A 221 -14.39 -2.33 -0.41
CA SER A 221 -15.61 -2.23 -1.21
C SER A 221 -15.76 -3.33 -2.26
N MET A 222 -14.69 -3.69 -2.94
CA MET A 222 -14.73 -4.58 -4.10
C MET A 222 -14.54 -6.05 -3.71
N GLU A 223 -13.55 -6.36 -2.86
CA GLU A 223 -13.20 -7.75 -2.53
C GLU A 223 -13.89 -8.22 -1.25
N PHE A 224 -13.78 -7.44 -0.17
CA PHE A 224 -14.31 -7.82 1.14
C PHE A 224 -15.80 -7.57 1.28
N LYS A 225 -16.34 -6.63 0.49
CA LYS A 225 -17.71 -6.13 0.62
C LYS A 225 -18.03 -5.70 2.06
N ALA A 226 -17.05 -5.06 2.70
CA ALA A 226 -17.07 -4.62 4.08
C ALA A 226 -17.68 -3.21 4.26
N THR A 227 -18.12 -2.57 3.17
CA THR A 227 -18.76 -1.25 3.15
C THR A 227 -20.05 -1.27 2.33
N SER A 228 -20.94 -0.31 2.58
CA SER A 228 -22.23 -0.21 1.90
C SER A 228 -22.11 0.43 0.51
N GLU A 229 -23.02 0.08 -0.40
CA GLU A 229 -23.07 0.74 -1.73
C GLU A 229 -23.26 2.26 -1.63
N LYS A 230 -23.98 2.73 -0.60
CA LYS A 230 -24.18 4.15 -0.31
C LYS A 230 -22.86 4.83 0.04
N SER A 231 -22.02 4.20 0.87
CA SER A 231 -20.69 4.68 1.22
C SER A 231 -19.80 4.77 -0.02
N VAL A 232 -19.78 3.72 -0.84
CA VAL A 232 -18.98 3.68 -2.08
C VAL A 232 -19.36 4.81 -3.03
N ARG A 233 -20.66 4.98 -3.28
CA ARG A 233 -21.15 6.08 -4.15
C ARG A 233 -20.76 7.44 -3.60
N GLY A 234 -20.98 7.68 -2.31
CA GLY A 234 -20.67 8.97 -1.68
C GLY A 234 -19.17 9.30 -1.68
N VAL A 235 -18.29 8.29 -1.66
CA VAL A 235 -16.85 8.49 -1.84
C VAL A 235 -16.52 8.86 -3.28
N LEU A 236 -16.99 8.08 -4.27
CA LEU A 236 -16.66 8.32 -5.68
C LEU A 236 -17.18 9.66 -6.22
N GLU A 237 -18.26 10.19 -5.64
CA GLU A 237 -18.77 11.54 -5.93
C GLU A 237 -17.83 12.67 -5.43
N GLN A 238 -16.94 12.41 -4.46
CA GLN A 238 -16.16 13.44 -3.76
C GLN A 238 -14.64 13.26 -3.91
N VAL A 239 -14.17 12.09 -4.29
CA VAL A 239 -12.74 11.74 -4.32
C VAL A 239 -11.94 12.47 -5.42
N GLY A 240 -12.65 13.05 -6.40
CA GLY A 240 -12.07 13.78 -7.53
C GLY A 240 -11.25 12.90 -8.48
N THR A 241 -10.67 13.53 -9.51
CA THR A 241 -9.89 12.81 -10.54
C THR A 241 -8.66 12.12 -9.97
N ASN A 242 -7.91 12.75 -9.05
CA ASN A 242 -6.72 12.14 -8.45
C ASN A 242 -7.05 10.82 -7.73
N GLY A 243 -8.12 10.81 -6.95
CA GLY A 243 -8.58 9.59 -6.28
C GLY A 243 -9.01 8.50 -7.26
N LEU A 244 -9.74 8.86 -8.31
CA LEU A 244 -10.15 7.92 -9.36
C LEU A 244 -8.94 7.35 -10.11
N GLU A 245 -7.90 8.13 -10.38
CA GLU A 245 -6.65 7.64 -10.96
C GLU A 245 -5.97 6.62 -10.05
N HIS A 246 -5.82 6.90 -8.75
CA HIS A 246 -5.29 5.90 -7.81
C HIS A 246 -6.13 4.63 -7.73
N MET A 247 -7.46 4.79 -7.77
CA MET A 247 -8.39 3.67 -7.71
C MET A 247 -8.33 2.78 -8.95
N SER A 248 -8.42 3.36 -10.15
CA SER A 248 -8.29 2.63 -11.42
C SER A 248 -6.92 1.96 -11.55
N ASN A 249 -5.85 2.64 -11.14
CA ASN A 249 -4.50 2.08 -11.09
C ASN A 249 -4.42 0.84 -10.22
N PHE A 250 -5.06 0.88 -9.04
CA PHE A 250 -5.09 -0.27 -8.15
C PHE A 250 -5.90 -1.42 -8.75
N VAL A 251 -7.07 -1.16 -9.36
CA VAL A 251 -7.86 -2.20 -10.05
C VAL A 251 -7.03 -2.85 -11.17
N ARG A 252 -6.30 -2.06 -11.96
CA ARG A 252 -5.34 -2.57 -12.95
C ARG A 252 -4.30 -3.49 -12.32
N GLN A 253 -3.68 -3.09 -11.22
CA GLN A 253 -2.69 -3.91 -10.52
C GLN A 253 -3.30 -5.20 -9.96
N ARG A 254 -4.54 -5.17 -9.46
CA ARG A 254 -5.26 -6.38 -9.00
C ARG A 254 -5.55 -7.34 -10.15
N MET A 255 -5.95 -6.82 -11.32
CA MET A 255 -6.11 -7.60 -12.54
C MET A 255 -4.80 -8.27 -12.97
N LEU A 256 -3.69 -7.51 -13.03
CA LEU A 256 -2.37 -8.06 -13.38
C LEU A 256 -1.97 -9.21 -12.45
N ASN A 257 -2.16 -9.03 -11.14
CA ASN A 257 -1.77 -10.02 -10.14
C ASN A 257 -2.72 -11.23 -10.04
N SER A 258 -3.85 -11.21 -10.74
CA SER A 258 -4.79 -12.34 -10.76
C SER A 258 -4.34 -13.50 -11.67
N LYS A 259 -3.34 -13.27 -12.54
CA LYS A 259 -2.68 -14.26 -13.41
C LYS A 259 -3.69 -15.22 -14.08
N GLU A 260 -3.58 -16.53 -13.82
CA GLU A 260 -4.43 -17.57 -14.42
C GLU A 260 -5.92 -17.43 -14.10
N ASN A 261 -6.29 -16.66 -13.07
CA ASN A 261 -7.69 -16.45 -12.67
C ASN A 261 -8.27 -15.12 -13.19
N ALA A 262 -7.60 -14.44 -14.13
CA ALA A 262 -7.98 -13.09 -14.55
C ALA A 262 -9.39 -12.97 -15.15
N GLU A 263 -9.82 -13.94 -15.96
CA GLU A 263 -11.16 -13.95 -16.54
C GLU A 263 -12.24 -14.04 -15.44
N ASN A 264 -12.11 -14.99 -14.52
CA ASN A 264 -13.06 -15.12 -13.41
C ASN A 264 -13.04 -13.88 -12.50
N TYR A 265 -11.86 -13.33 -12.23
CA TYR A 265 -11.72 -12.13 -11.41
C TYR A 265 -12.38 -10.91 -12.05
N TRP A 266 -12.26 -10.77 -13.38
CA TRP A 266 -13.01 -9.78 -14.15
C TRP A 266 -14.52 -9.95 -13.96
N HIS A 267 -15.06 -11.15 -14.20
CA HIS A 267 -16.51 -11.40 -14.16
C HIS A 267 -17.14 -11.31 -12.77
N GLN A 268 -16.45 -11.81 -11.75
CA GLN A 268 -17.02 -11.96 -10.41
C GLN A 268 -16.77 -10.75 -9.51
N THR A 269 -15.72 -9.98 -9.79
CA THR A 269 -15.24 -8.92 -8.90
C THR A 269 -15.17 -7.57 -9.59
N VAL A 270 -14.35 -7.42 -10.63
CA VAL A 270 -14.04 -6.11 -11.20
C VAL A 270 -15.20 -5.52 -12.00
N LYS A 271 -15.73 -6.26 -12.99
CA LYS A 271 -16.84 -5.80 -13.84
C LYS A 271 -18.08 -5.42 -13.01
N PRO A 272 -18.59 -6.27 -12.08
CA PRO A 272 -19.77 -5.91 -11.30
C PRO A 272 -19.55 -4.68 -10.40
N TRP A 273 -18.34 -4.45 -9.91
CA TRP A 273 -18.04 -3.29 -9.08
C TRP A 273 -18.00 -2.00 -9.92
N ILE A 274 -17.32 -2.03 -11.07
CA ILE A 274 -17.27 -0.89 -12.02
C ILE A 274 -18.69 -0.56 -12.51
N GLU A 275 -19.47 -1.59 -12.88
CA GLU A 275 -20.83 -1.43 -13.39
C GLU A 275 -21.73 -0.69 -12.39
N ARG A 276 -21.64 -1.03 -11.11
CA ARG A 276 -22.51 -0.44 -10.07
C ARG A 276 -22.05 0.93 -9.57
N HIS A 277 -20.75 1.18 -9.57
CA HIS A 277 -20.19 2.27 -8.76
C HIS A 277 -19.37 3.29 -9.56
N TRP A 278 -18.67 2.90 -10.62
CA TRP A 278 -17.73 3.79 -11.27
C TRP A 278 -18.43 5.00 -11.93
N PRO A 279 -17.95 6.24 -11.70
CA PRO A 279 -18.53 7.43 -12.33
C PRO A 279 -18.51 7.35 -13.85
N ARG A 280 -19.62 7.72 -14.49
CA ARG A 280 -19.77 7.74 -15.96
C ARG A 280 -19.71 9.14 -16.57
N ASP A 281 -19.50 10.16 -15.75
CA ASP A 281 -19.31 11.52 -16.23
C ASP A 281 -17.98 11.62 -17.00
N SER A 282 -18.04 12.07 -18.25
CA SER A 282 -16.85 12.30 -19.08
C SER A 282 -15.84 13.26 -18.43
N ALA A 283 -16.29 14.19 -17.58
CA ALA A 283 -15.40 15.10 -16.87
C ALA A 283 -14.52 14.38 -15.82
N MET A 284 -14.95 13.21 -15.37
CA MET A 284 -14.23 12.37 -14.40
C MET A 284 -13.35 11.31 -15.07
N GLN A 285 -13.38 11.22 -16.41
CA GLN A 285 -12.56 10.28 -17.15
C GLN A 285 -11.31 10.97 -17.69
N THR A 286 -10.18 10.68 -17.04
CA THR A 286 -8.88 11.18 -17.49
C THR A 286 -8.21 10.16 -18.40
N SER A 287 -7.22 10.59 -19.20
CA SER A 287 -6.42 9.68 -20.01
C SER A 287 -5.73 8.59 -19.18
N HIS A 288 -5.40 8.87 -17.90
CA HIS A 288 -4.86 7.85 -16.99
C HIS A 288 -5.90 6.78 -16.67
N THR A 289 -7.12 7.17 -16.28
CA THR A 289 -8.19 6.19 -16.00
C THR A 289 -8.53 5.34 -17.23
N MET A 290 -8.54 5.96 -18.43
CA MET A 290 -8.76 5.25 -19.69
C MET A 290 -7.62 4.27 -20.01
N GLU A 291 -6.36 4.65 -19.76
CA GLU A 291 -5.21 3.75 -19.92
C GLU A 291 -5.34 2.57 -18.94
N ASP A 292 -5.71 2.82 -17.69
CA ASP A 292 -5.89 1.76 -16.70
C ASP A 292 -7.02 0.80 -17.11
N PHE A 293 -8.13 1.28 -17.66
CA PHE A 293 -9.19 0.41 -18.19
C PHE A 293 -8.76 -0.36 -19.44
N ALA A 294 -8.03 0.25 -20.36
CA ALA A 294 -7.43 -0.46 -21.50
C ALA A 294 -6.51 -1.61 -21.01
N MET A 295 -5.69 -1.34 -19.99
CA MET A 295 -4.82 -2.35 -19.39
C MET A 295 -5.59 -3.42 -18.61
N ILE A 296 -6.72 -3.09 -17.97
CA ILE A 296 -7.62 -4.09 -17.37
C ILE A 296 -8.16 -5.06 -18.44
N ALA A 297 -8.53 -4.56 -19.62
CA ALA A 297 -8.91 -5.43 -20.73
C ALA A 297 -7.75 -6.36 -21.12
N VAL A 298 -6.56 -5.80 -21.36
CA VAL A 298 -5.35 -6.56 -21.72
C VAL A 298 -5.05 -7.65 -20.69
N TYR A 299 -5.12 -7.33 -19.40
CA TYR A 299 -4.88 -8.28 -18.31
C TYR A 299 -6.01 -9.28 -18.08
N SER A 300 -7.19 -9.10 -18.69
CA SER A 300 -8.27 -10.10 -18.66
C SER A 300 -7.96 -11.35 -19.49
N ASN A 301 -6.88 -11.34 -20.28
CA ASN A 301 -6.33 -12.48 -21.03
C ASN A 301 -7.36 -13.20 -21.91
N THR A 302 -7.85 -14.39 -21.51
CA THR A 302 -8.92 -15.12 -22.24
C THR A 302 -10.21 -14.32 -22.33
N GLY A 303 -10.50 -13.49 -21.32
CA GLY A 303 -11.62 -12.55 -21.31
C GLY A 303 -11.36 -11.23 -22.03
N PHE A 304 -10.22 -11.05 -22.72
CA PHE A 304 -9.83 -9.79 -23.36
C PHE A 304 -10.90 -9.22 -24.30
N SER A 305 -11.40 -10.03 -25.24
CA SER A 305 -12.39 -9.58 -26.23
C SER A 305 -13.69 -9.10 -25.57
N GLU A 306 -14.20 -9.82 -24.55
CA GLU A 306 -15.39 -9.39 -23.82
C GLU A 306 -15.14 -8.12 -23.00
N ALA A 307 -14.03 -8.08 -22.25
CA ALA A 307 -13.69 -6.96 -21.39
C ALA A 307 -13.51 -5.67 -22.20
N LEU A 308 -12.77 -5.74 -23.31
CA LEU A 308 -12.56 -4.62 -24.23
C LEU A 308 -13.89 -4.06 -24.73
N LYS A 309 -14.72 -4.93 -25.29
CA LYS A 309 -16.04 -4.56 -25.83
C LYS A 309 -16.95 -3.98 -24.74
N TRP A 310 -16.94 -4.55 -23.54
CA TRP A 310 -17.76 -4.03 -22.44
C TRP A 310 -17.29 -2.65 -22.00
N LEU A 311 -15.98 -2.45 -21.80
CA LEU A 311 -15.40 -1.18 -21.38
C LEU A 311 -15.65 -0.07 -22.41
N GLU A 312 -15.50 -0.37 -23.70
CA GLU A 312 -15.80 0.55 -24.80
C GLU A 312 -17.28 0.96 -24.80
N ASN A 313 -18.22 -0.01 -24.79
CA ASN A 313 -19.66 0.27 -24.78
C ASN A 313 -20.13 1.05 -23.54
N ASN A 314 -19.33 1.01 -22.47
CA ASN A 314 -19.57 1.72 -21.23
C ASN A 314 -18.86 3.08 -21.17
N GLY A 315 -18.23 3.49 -22.28
CA GLY A 315 -17.54 4.76 -22.42
C GLY A 315 -16.33 4.88 -21.51
N LEU A 316 -15.63 3.79 -21.18
CA LEU A 316 -14.48 3.79 -20.27
C LEU A 316 -13.14 3.76 -21.01
N LEU A 317 -13.17 3.75 -22.34
CA LEU A 317 -12.00 3.75 -23.21
C LEU A 317 -12.01 5.00 -24.09
N GLY A 318 -10.83 5.43 -24.49
CA GLY A 318 -10.63 6.56 -25.38
C GLY A 318 -9.16 6.76 -25.73
N PRO A 319 -8.80 7.89 -26.37
CA PRO A 319 -7.43 8.17 -26.76
C PRO A 319 -6.51 8.34 -25.55
N THR A 320 -5.41 7.57 -25.56
CA THR A 320 -4.35 7.57 -24.55
C THR A 320 -2.98 7.56 -25.23
N PRO A 321 -2.61 8.64 -25.95
CA PRO A 321 -1.48 8.62 -26.87
C PRO A 321 -0.12 8.36 -26.19
N THR A 322 -0.01 8.67 -24.90
CA THR A 322 1.19 8.47 -24.09
C THR A 322 1.32 7.07 -23.48
N ALA A 323 0.31 6.19 -23.65
CA ALA A 323 0.20 4.90 -22.95
C ALA A 323 1.12 3.81 -23.51
N SER A 324 2.45 4.01 -23.42
CA SER A 324 3.45 3.04 -23.88
C SER A 324 3.33 1.68 -23.16
N THR A 325 2.69 1.64 -21.99
CA THR A 325 2.39 0.41 -21.25
C THR A 325 1.57 -0.58 -22.08
N ILE A 326 0.61 -0.10 -22.89
CA ILE A 326 -0.22 -0.94 -23.76
C ILE A 326 0.67 -1.67 -24.77
N LEU A 327 1.50 -0.92 -25.49
CA LEU A 327 2.43 -1.46 -26.47
C LEU A 327 3.44 -2.41 -25.83
N PHE A 328 4.03 -2.02 -24.70
CA PHE A 328 4.99 -2.85 -23.98
C PHE A 328 4.40 -4.19 -23.52
N SER A 329 3.12 -4.21 -23.14
CA SER A 329 2.43 -5.42 -22.68
C SER A 329 2.06 -6.37 -23.83
N LEU A 330 1.86 -5.84 -25.04
CA LEU A 330 1.53 -6.61 -26.25
C LEU A 330 2.78 -7.03 -27.04
N LYS A 331 3.92 -6.37 -26.82
CA LYS A 331 5.20 -6.68 -27.49
C LYS A 331 5.58 -8.16 -27.33
N LYS A 332 6.10 -8.77 -28.41
CA LYS A 332 6.52 -10.17 -28.41
C LYS A 332 7.65 -10.36 -27.40
N ARG A 333 7.60 -11.47 -26.65
CA ARG A 333 8.62 -11.82 -25.67
C ARG A 333 9.37 -13.06 -26.16
N GLU A 334 10.69 -12.93 -26.30
CA GLU A 334 11.60 -14.03 -26.57
C GLU A 334 12.38 -14.34 -25.28
N GLY A 335 12.30 -15.57 -24.76
CA GLY A 335 13.07 -16.04 -23.59
C GLY A 335 12.39 -15.92 -22.22
N ASN A 336 13.17 -16.13 -21.15
CA ASN A 336 12.75 -16.07 -19.73
C ASN A 336 12.42 -14.62 -19.32
N THR A 337 11.23 -14.14 -19.66
CA THR A 337 10.74 -12.82 -19.22
C THR A 337 9.94 -12.93 -17.92
N HIS A 338 9.77 -11.79 -17.25
CA HIS A 338 8.90 -11.68 -16.07
C HIS A 338 7.51 -12.26 -16.41
N GLU A 339 7.02 -13.19 -15.58
CA GLU A 339 5.81 -13.98 -15.85
C GLU A 339 4.59 -13.11 -16.18
N ASP A 340 4.50 -11.93 -15.55
CA ASP A 340 3.33 -11.04 -15.58
C ASP A 340 2.91 -10.58 -16.99
N PHE A 341 3.82 -10.62 -17.98
CA PHE A 341 3.53 -10.17 -19.35
C PHE A 341 3.47 -11.30 -20.38
N LYS A 342 3.73 -12.54 -19.96
CA LYS A 342 3.83 -13.68 -20.89
C LYS A 342 2.51 -13.90 -21.63
N ASP A 343 1.40 -13.79 -20.91
CA ASP A 343 0.07 -14.04 -21.47
C ASP A 343 -0.40 -12.92 -22.41
N SER A 344 -0.27 -11.65 -21.98
CA SER A 344 -0.69 -10.50 -22.78
C SER A 344 0.10 -10.37 -24.08
N SER A 345 1.36 -10.82 -24.09
CA SER A 345 2.19 -10.81 -25.29
C SER A 345 1.62 -11.67 -26.41
N THR A 346 0.74 -12.64 -26.15
CA THR A 346 0.14 -13.54 -27.15
C THR A 346 -1.19 -13.03 -27.73
N LEU A 347 -1.71 -11.91 -27.21
CA LEU A 347 -2.99 -11.36 -27.65
C LEU A 347 -3.00 -10.96 -29.14
N PRO A 348 -1.91 -10.43 -29.75
CA PRO A 348 -1.90 -10.12 -31.18
C PRO A 348 -2.21 -11.32 -32.08
N GLU A 349 -1.77 -12.53 -31.71
CA GLU A 349 -2.07 -13.75 -32.46
C GLU A 349 -3.45 -14.33 -32.12
N ARG A 350 -3.87 -14.26 -30.85
CA ARG A 350 -5.12 -14.87 -30.37
C ARG A 350 -6.36 -14.04 -30.68
N PHE A 351 -6.25 -12.71 -30.63
CA PHE A 351 -7.33 -11.76 -30.82
C PHE A 351 -6.89 -10.61 -31.75
N PRO A 352 -6.44 -10.89 -32.98
CA PRO A 352 -5.84 -9.89 -33.86
C PRO A 352 -6.77 -8.71 -34.18
N GLN A 353 -8.07 -8.97 -34.32
CA GLN A 353 -9.05 -7.92 -34.61
C GLN A 353 -9.26 -7.00 -33.42
N GLU A 354 -9.43 -7.54 -32.22
CA GLU A 354 -9.61 -6.78 -30.99
C GLU A 354 -8.35 -6.03 -30.59
N VAL A 355 -7.17 -6.58 -30.83
CA VAL A 355 -5.90 -5.86 -30.62
C VAL A 355 -5.80 -4.67 -31.58
N LEU A 356 -6.12 -4.86 -32.87
CA LEU A 356 -6.13 -3.75 -33.83
C LEU A 356 -7.11 -2.64 -33.39
N HIS A 357 -8.30 -3.05 -32.96
CA HIS A 357 -9.34 -2.14 -32.50
C HIS A 357 -8.91 -1.37 -31.24
N LEU A 358 -8.30 -2.06 -30.26
CA LEU A 358 -7.71 -1.42 -29.07
C LEU A 358 -6.69 -0.35 -29.47
N LEU A 359 -5.77 -0.66 -30.40
CA LEU A 359 -4.78 0.31 -30.89
C LEU A 359 -5.43 1.49 -31.60
N CYS A 360 -6.52 1.27 -32.34
CA CYS A 360 -7.27 2.32 -33.03
C CYS A 360 -7.95 3.29 -32.06
N ILE A 361 -8.54 2.78 -30.97
CA ILE A 361 -9.21 3.61 -29.95
C ILE A 361 -8.19 4.36 -29.09
N THR A 362 -7.17 3.66 -28.61
CA THR A 362 -6.22 4.20 -27.61
C THR A 362 -5.09 5.01 -28.24
N ARG A 363 -4.77 4.76 -29.52
CA ARG A 363 -3.71 5.44 -30.28
C ARG A 363 -2.39 5.63 -29.51
N PRO A 364 -1.83 4.59 -28.85
CA PRO A 364 -0.76 4.73 -27.84
C PRO A 364 0.63 4.96 -28.46
N PHE A 365 0.72 5.72 -29.55
CA PHE A 365 1.85 5.74 -30.46
C PHE A 365 2.85 6.88 -30.22
N GLN A 366 2.53 7.85 -29.35
CA GLN A 366 3.29 9.11 -29.22
C GLN A 366 4.80 8.89 -29.03
N TRP A 367 5.18 7.83 -28.33
CA TRP A 367 6.57 7.58 -27.95
C TRP A 367 7.20 6.33 -28.58
N ASP A 368 6.42 5.39 -29.11
CA ASP A 368 6.94 4.06 -29.50
C ASP A 368 6.30 3.49 -30.78
N HIS A 369 6.62 4.14 -31.90
CA HIS A 369 6.16 3.71 -33.22
C HIS A 369 6.75 2.33 -33.59
N GLY A 370 7.92 1.98 -33.07
CA GLY A 370 8.60 0.71 -33.33
C GLY A 370 7.81 -0.49 -32.79
N TYR A 371 7.41 -0.46 -31.52
CA TYR A 371 6.58 -1.53 -30.96
C TYR A 371 5.20 -1.58 -31.60
N ALA A 372 4.62 -0.44 -31.92
CA ALA A 372 3.33 -0.40 -32.61
C ALA A 372 3.39 -1.10 -33.97
N MET A 373 4.41 -0.80 -34.79
CA MET A 373 4.61 -1.48 -36.09
C MET A 373 4.84 -2.99 -35.92
N GLU A 374 5.62 -3.42 -34.93
CA GLU A 374 5.84 -4.84 -34.65
C GLU A 374 4.53 -5.56 -34.30
N ILE A 375 3.69 -4.95 -33.46
CA ILE A 375 2.40 -5.49 -33.06
C ILE A 375 1.44 -5.56 -34.27
N VAL A 376 1.38 -4.50 -35.08
CA VAL A 376 0.53 -4.47 -36.29
C VAL A 376 0.97 -5.53 -37.31
N ALA A 377 2.27 -5.74 -37.47
CA ALA A 377 2.79 -6.81 -38.33
C ALA A 377 2.32 -8.19 -37.84
N ARG A 378 2.38 -8.45 -36.53
CA ARG A 378 1.92 -9.73 -35.95
C ARG A 378 0.41 -9.93 -36.08
N VAL A 379 -0.37 -8.87 -35.87
CA VAL A 379 -1.83 -8.88 -36.07
C VAL A 379 -2.18 -9.26 -37.51
N THR A 380 -1.46 -8.70 -38.49
CA THR A 380 -1.73 -8.97 -39.91
C THR A 380 -1.16 -10.30 -40.39
N GLU A 381 -0.09 -10.80 -39.79
CA GLU A 381 0.38 -12.18 -40.00
C GLU A 381 -0.68 -13.18 -39.51
N ALA A 382 -1.27 -12.95 -38.33
CA ALA A 382 -2.30 -13.81 -37.77
C ALA A 382 -3.64 -13.73 -38.53
N LYS A 383 -4.02 -12.55 -39.04
CA LYS A 383 -5.26 -12.33 -39.81
C LYS A 383 -5.03 -11.35 -40.99
N PRO A 384 -4.53 -11.83 -42.15
CA PRO A 384 -4.19 -10.97 -43.29
C PRO A 384 -5.34 -10.12 -43.84
N ALA A 385 -6.59 -10.60 -43.71
CA ALA A 385 -7.77 -9.86 -44.15
C ALA A 385 -7.95 -8.49 -43.46
N LEU A 386 -7.34 -8.28 -42.28
CA LEU A 386 -7.42 -7.01 -41.57
C LEU A 386 -6.73 -5.85 -42.32
N MET A 387 -5.78 -6.13 -43.21
CA MET A 387 -5.11 -5.09 -44.03
C MET A 387 -6.08 -4.27 -44.89
N GLN A 388 -7.26 -4.85 -45.21
CA GLN A 388 -8.29 -4.20 -46.01
C GLN A 388 -9.31 -3.41 -45.18
N THR A 389 -9.17 -3.37 -43.86
CA THR A 389 -10.10 -2.68 -42.96
C THR A 389 -9.74 -1.21 -42.79
N ALA A 390 -10.76 -0.36 -42.56
CA ALA A 390 -10.55 1.06 -42.29
C ALA A 390 -9.74 1.29 -41.01
N GLU A 391 -9.92 0.45 -39.98
CA GLU A 391 -9.16 0.52 -38.73
C GLU A 391 -7.65 0.32 -38.96
N TYR A 392 -7.28 -0.67 -39.77
CA TYR A 392 -5.88 -0.90 -40.13
C TYR A 392 -5.28 0.31 -40.83
N GLN A 393 -5.97 0.84 -41.85
CA GLN A 393 -5.51 2.02 -42.58
C GLN A 393 -5.33 3.22 -41.66
N SER A 394 -6.28 3.46 -40.75
CA SER A 394 -6.20 4.55 -39.76
C SER A 394 -5.04 4.40 -38.79
N VAL A 395 -4.70 3.17 -38.37
CA VAL A 395 -3.56 2.93 -37.46
C VAL A 395 -2.24 3.13 -38.20
N VAL A 396 -2.11 2.61 -39.42
CA VAL A 396 -0.88 2.73 -40.22
C VAL A 396 -0.60 4.18 -40.64
N GLU A 397 -1.64 4.95 -40.99
CA GLU A 397 -1.50 6.37 -41.33
C GLU A 397 -0.93 7.19 -40.16
N GLN A 398 -1.27 6.84 -38.91
CA GLN A 398 -0.75 7.49 -37.72
C GLN A 398 0.66 7.04 -37.32
N LEU A 399 1.11 5.90 -37.85
CA LEU A 399 2.45 5.35 -37.60
C LEU A 399 3.48 5.75 -38.67
N SER A 400 3.01 6.37 -39.76
CA SER A 400 3.82 6.89 -40.88
C SER A 400 4.28 8.31 -40.61
#